data_AF-A0A9P8UK69-F1
#
_entry.id   AF-A0A9P8UK69-F1
#
_cell.length_a   1.000
_cell.length_b   1.000
_cell.length_c   1.000
_cell.angle_alpha   90.00
_cell.angle_beta   90.00
_cell.angle_gamma   90.00
#
_symmetry.space_group_name_H-M   'P 1'
#
loop_
_entity.id
_entity.type
_entity.pdbx_description
1 polymer ?
#
loop_
_entity_poly.entity_id
_entity_poly.type
_entity_poly.pdbx_seq_one_letter_code
_entity_poly.pdbx_strand_id
1 'polypeptide(L)'
;MCTYCLERAFSEYKYPPDSPIIGALMAAPVNDVPFKRTDALNDERLTHTSDYSTNLNPLLTAPQNDHEIIDHIPGEPTIPFRENEIFLQKELTTPVLDELFDILWLVAKESSSNIDALHRQIIKGRDIVPTEDPKLHLIWQEKRIFIKPIPLCLLNHDFWSIVFCTNSNTASRITSTSGSQSAGERSSAPVSAPSSYRAAASGFLRSYALLIQHRSDFRLAKEYHLIPEDVNWAKWCKFIAGFRDLPDKEVAKRYSYGQLRLTRLNWATRIFCPKSAVTCWFYEEPYWSTLPYIRDAAVPLAFIFASVSLILSSMQVMLAVPTQRLFSKGFFRLVLGAVSPNSFDCNRLSAVLGDFPQEEESNRRSSCGCDARA
;
A
#
# COMPACT_ATOMS: atom_id res chain seq x y z
N MET A 1 2.60 2.83 -30.90
CA MET A 1 3.69 3.61 -30.25
C MET A 1 4.57 2.63 -29.51
N CYS A 2 5.83 2.63 -29.90
CA CYS A 2 6.83 1.59 -29.68
C CYS A 2 7.37 1.62 -28.24
N THR A 3 7.66 0.43 -27.69
CA THR A 3 8.25 0.17 -26.36
C THR A 3 9.57 0.92 -26.08
N TYR A 4 10.21 1.48 -27.11
CA TYR A 4 11.45 2.24 -27.02
C TYR A 4 11.33 3.69 -26.50
N CYS A 5 10.13 4.26 -26.38
CA CYS A 5 9.97 5.64 -25.87
C CYS A 5 9.78 5.74 -24.35
N LEU A 6 9.50 4.64 -23.64
CA LEU A 6 9.36 4.65 -22.18
C LEU A 6 10.70 4.43 -21.45
N GLU A 7 11.66 3.72 -22.05
CA GLU A 7 13.00 3.51 -21.45
C GLU A 7 13.82 4.80 -21.35
N ARG A 8 13.58 5.79 -22.23
CA ARG A 8 14.37 7.03 -22.25
C ARG A 8 13.92 8.07 -21.22
N ALA A 9 12.72 7.94 -20.67
CA ALA A 9 12.21 8.84 -19.60
C ALA A 9 12.60 8.37 -18.18
N PHE A 10 13.11 7.14 -18.03
CA PHE A 10 13.52 6.58 -16.72
C PHE A 10 15.04 6.65 -16.46
N SER A 11 15.83 7.17 -17.40
CA SER A 11 17.29 7.23 -17.29
C SER A 11 17.84 8.47 -16.56
N GLU A 12 16.99 9.43 -16.17
CA GLU A 12 17.46 10.78 -15.75
C GLU A 12 17.06 11.22 -14.33
N TYR A 13 16.60 10.32 -13.45
CA TYR A 13 16.46 10.60 -12.01
C TYR A 13 17.28 9.64 -11.16
N LYS A 14 18.54 9.45 -11.57
CA LYS A 14 19.57 8.82 -10.74
C LYS A 14 20.10 9.88 -9.78
N TYR A 15 19.84 9.70 -8.49
CA TYR A 15 20.34 10.54 -7.40
C TYR A 15 21.84 10.85 -7.55
N PRO A 16 22.28 12.11 -7.31
CA PRO A 16 23.70 12.44 -7.32
C PRO A 16 24.39 11.89 -6.05
N PRO A 17 25.69 11.60 -6.11
CA PRO A 17 26.44 11.00 -5.00
C PRO A 17 26.88 12.05 -3.97
N ASP A 18 27.02 11.56 -2.74
CA ASP A 18 27.43 12.18 -1.48
C ASP A 18 28.37 13.40 -1.54
N SER A 19 28.09 14.36 -0.66
CA SER A 19 29.14 15.17 -0.01
C SER A 19 28.92 15.21 1.51
N PRO A 20 29.99 15.25 2.33
CA PRO A 20 29.97 14.86 3.74
C PRO A 20 29.80 16.05 4.70
N ILE A 21 29.66 15.76 6.01
CA ILE A 21 29.78 16.68 7.20
C ILE A 21 28.39 17.30 7.56
N ILE A 22 27.68 17.06 8.69
CA ILE A 22 27.94 16.64 10.09
C ILE A 22 26.66 15.98 10.63
N GLY A 23 26.78 14.91 11.41
CA GLY A 23 25.70 14.47 12.30
C GLY A 23 25.66 12.96 12.49
N ALA A 24 26.62 12.42 13.26
CA ALA A 24 26.54 11.07 13.76
C ALA A 24 25.29 10.92 14.65
N LEU A 25 24.18 10.49 14.07
CA LEU A 25 23.13 9.81 14.82
C LEU A 25 23.36 8.32 14.57
N MET A 26 23.96 7.69 15.58
CA MET A 26 24.24 6.27 15.59
C MET A 26 22.99 5.49 15.17
N ALA A 27 23.13 4.61 14.18
CA ALA A 27 22.16 3.56 13.94
C ALA A 27 22.04 2.77 15.25
N ALA A 28 20.92 2.94 15.95
CA ALA A 28 20.61 2.19 17.15
C ALA A 28 20.65 0.69 16.81
N PRO A 29 21.12 -0.18 17.72
CA PRO A 29 21.13 -1.61 17.46
C PRO A 29 19.69 -2.06 17.18
N VAL A 30 19.54 -2.96 16.20
CA VAL A 30 18.28 -3.44 15.61
C VAL A 30 17.23 -3.92 16.65
N ASN A 31 17.67 -4.16 17.89
CA ASN A 31 16.85 -4.68 18.99
C ASN A 31 16.45 -3.64 20.05
N ASP A 32 16.87 -2.37 19.98
CA ASP A 32 16.49 -1.37 20.99
C ASP A 32 15.10 -0.77 20.72
N VAL A 33 14.38 -0.37 21.77
CA VAL A 33 13.06 0.27 21.62
C VAL A 33 13.21 1.61 20.87
N PRO A 34 12.40 1.90 19.84
CA PRO A 34 12.57 3.08 18.98
C PRO A 34 12.28 4.44 19.66
N PHE A 35 11.80 4.42 20.90
CA PHE A 35 11.50 5.61 21.69
C PHE A 35 11.93 5.40 23.14
N LYS A 36 12.19 6.49 23.87
CA LYS A 36 12.55 6.43 25.29
C LYS A 36 11.32 6.15 26.12
N ARG A 37 11.50 5.49 27.27
CA ARG A 37 10.43 5.23 28.24
C ARG A 37 9.67 6.48 28.68
N THR A 38 10.35 7.62 28.81
CA THR A 38 9.72 8.91 29.16
C THR A 38 8.84 9.51 28.06
N ASP A 39 9.03 9.04 26.83
CA ASP A 39 8.29 9.49 25.66
C ASP A 39 7.13 8.52 25.31
N ALA A 40 6.95 7.45 26.09
CA ALA A 40 5.81 6.55 25.98
C ALA A 40 4.51 7.32 26.26
N LEU A 41 3.44 6.92 25.57
CA LEU A 41 2.13 7.56 25.75
C LEU A 41 1.26 6.80 26.75
N ASN A 42 1.55 5.52 27.00
CA ASN A 42 0.98 4.74 28.09
C ASN A 42 2.09 4.38 29.10
N ASP A 43 1.84 4.72 30.37
CA ASP A 43 2.76 4.57 31.50
C ASP A 43 2.49 3.31 32.36
N GLU A 44 1.49 2.50 32.00
CA GLU A 44 1.18 1.22 32.66
C GLU A 44 2.42 0.29 32.71
N ARG A 45 2.67 -0.34 33.86
CA ARG A 45 3.83 -1.22 34.04
C ARG A 45 3.43 -2.68 33.90
N LEU A 46 4.17 -3.41 33.08
CA LEU A 46 4.00 -4.86 32.89
C LEU A 46 4.96 -5.64 33.79
N THR A 47 4.53 -6.79 34.31
CA THR A 47 5.41 -7.71 35.05
C THR A 47 6.51 -8.24 34.14
N HIS A 48 7.78 -8.02 34.52
CA HIS A 48 8.88 -8.70 33.85
C HIS A 48 8.90 -10.15 34.34
N THR A 49 8.91 -11.12 33.43
CA THR A 49 8.80 -12.57 33.73
C THR A 49 9.93 -13.11 34.64
N SER A 50 10.92 -12.28 34.98
CA SER A 50 12.00 -12.57 35.93
C SER A 50 11.61 -12.51 37.41
N ASP A 51 10.47 -11.92 37.76
CA ASP A 51 10.19 -11.58 39.17
C ASP A 51 9.35 -12.64 39.89
N TYR A 52 8.94 -13.71 39.19
CA TYR A 52 8.16 -14.81 39.78
C TYR A 52 8.97 -15.72 40.74
N SER A 53 10.27 -15.49 40.88
CA SER A 53 11.16 -16.31 41.71
C SER A 53 11.78 -15.55 42.88
N THR A 54 11.10 -14.57 43.49
CA THR A 54 11.35 -14.20 44.90
C THR A 54 10.26 -13.24 45.37
N ASN A 55 9.34 -13.74 46.19
CA ASN A 55 8.70 -13.06 47.33
C ASN A 55 7.30 -13.65 47.59
N LEU A 56 7.28 -14.83 48.22
CA LEU A 56 6.21 -15.16 49.16
C LEU A 56 6.46 -14.30 50.40
N ASN A 57 5.69 -13.25 50.61
CA ASN A 57 5.34 -12.69 51.93
C ASN A 57 4.21 -11.66 51.78
N PRO A 58 2.97 -11.96 52.21
CA PRO A 58 1.88 -11.01 52.23
C PRO A 58 1.66 -10.49 53.66
N LEU A 59 2.18 -9.31 53.99
CA LEU A 59 1.59 -8.41 54.99
C LEU A 59 2.38 -7.10 55.06
N LEU A 60 1.74 -5.96 54.74
CA LEU A 60 1.74 -4.71 55.53
C LEU A 60 1.09 -3.59 54.71
N THR A 61 0.31 -2.80 55.42
CA THR A 61 -0.70 -1.84 54.95
C THR A 61 -0.13 -0.44 54.75
N ALA A 62 -0.79 0.33 53.87
CA ALA A 62 -0.96 1.80 53.84
C ALA A 62 -0.24 2.56 52.69
N PRO A 63 -0.88 3.66 52.22
CA PRO A 63 -1.07 3.99 50.81
C PRO A 63 0.04 4.90 50.28
N GLN A 64 0.35 4.88 48.98
CA GLN A 64 0.71 6.04 48.10
C GLN A 64 1.03 5.55 46.67
N ASN A 65 0.19 5.96 45.69
CA ASN A 65 0.32 5.77 44.24
C ASN A 65 0.58 4.34 43.74
N ASP A 66 -0.50 3.57 43.67
CA ASP A 66 -0.56 2.27 43.03
C ASP A 66 -0.34 2.44 41.52
N HIS A 67 0.92 2.39 41.07
CA HIS A 67 1.20 1.99 39.69
C HIS A 67 0.80 0.52 39.59
N GLU A 68 -0.47 0.27 39.23
CA GLU A 68 -1.01 -1.08 39.04
C GLU A 68 -0.09 -1.84 38.09
N ILE A 69 0.50 -2.91 38.61
CA ILE A 69 1.29 -3.84 37.84
C ILE A 69 0.29 -4.72 37.10
N ILE A 70 0.32 -4.68 35.77
CA ILE A 70 -0.67 -5.31 34.92
C ILE A 70 -0.16 -6.65 34.38
N ASP A 71 -1.00 -7.69 34.48
CA ASP A 71 -0.79 -9.04 33.93
C ASP A 71 -1.59 -9.32 32.64
N HIS A 72 -2.32 -8.32 32.14
CA HIS A 72 -3.07 -8.34 30.87
C HIS A 72 -2.44 -7.43 29.80
N ILE A 73 -2.95 -7.49 28.57
CA ILE A 73 -2.45 -6.59 27.51
C ILE A 73 -2.92 -5.16 27.82
N PRO A 74 -2.04 -4.14 27.68
CA PRO A 74 -2.44 -2.74 27.89
C PRO A 74 -3.62 -2.35 27.01
N GLY A 75 -4.69 -1.85 27.62
CA GLY A 75 -5.96 -1.48 26.97
C GLY A 75 -6.96 -2.62 26.77
N GLU A 76 -6.56 -3.88 26.92
CA GLU A 76 -7.43 -5.06 26.72
C GLU A 76 -7.42 -5.96 27.97
N PRO A 77 -8.28 -5.67 28.97
CA PRO A 77 -8.27 -6.39 30.25
C PRO A 77 -8.73 -7.85 30.14
N THR A 78 -9.38 -8.21 29.03
CA THR A 78 -9.91 -9.56 28.81
C THR A 78 -8.84 -10.56 28.37
N ILE A 79 -7.71 -10.07 27.85
CA ILE A 79 -6.68 -10.92 27.23
C ILE A 79 -5.46 -10.97 28.15
N PRO A 80 -5.11 -12.15 28.70
CA PRO A 80 -3.93 -12.29 29.54
C PRO A 80 -2.66 -12.09 28.70
N PHE A 81 -1.60 -11.55 29.31
CA PHE A 81 -0.35 -11.26 28.61
C PHE A 81 0.30 -12.50 27.95
N ARG A 82 -0.02 -13.71 28.43
CA ARG A 82 0.45 -14.99 27.86
C ARG A 82 -0.05 -15.25 26.43
N GLU A 83 -1.16 -14.64 26.03
CA GLU A 83 -1.76 -14.78 24.70
C GLU A 83 -1.38 -13.63 23.76
N ASN A 84 -0.33 -12.86 24.10
CA ASN A 84 0.15 -11.73 23.33
C ASN A 84 0.44 -12.07 21.85
N GLU A 85 0.99 -13.26 21.55
CA GLU A 85 1.28 -13.67 20.17
C GLU A 85 0.00 -13.83 19.33
N ILE A 86 -1.04 -14.45 19.90
CA ILE A 86 -2.33 -14.66 19.23
C ILE A 86 -3.01 -13.31 18.99
N PHE A 87 -2.97 -12.43 19.99
CA PHE A 87 -3.46 -11.08 19.88
C PHE A 87 -2.72 -10.29 18.78
N LEU A 88 -1.39 -10.27 18.80
CA LEU A 88 -0.59 -9.58 17.78
C LEU A 88 -0.78 -10.16 16.39
N GLN A 89 -0.97 -11.47 16.28
CA GLN A 89 -1.28 -12.09 15.00
C GLN A 89 -2.58 -11.54 14.42
N LYS A 90 -3.63 -11.46 15.23
CA LYS A 90 -4.93 -10.92 14.83
C LYS A 90 -4.86 -9.42 14.55
N GLU A 91 -4.13 -8.67 15.36
CA GLU A 91 -4.13 -7.20 15.35
C GLU A 91 -3.21 -6.58 14.30
N LEU A 92 -2.09 -7.22 13.95
CA LEU A 92 -1.05 -6.64 13.09
C LEU A 92 -0.82 -7.37 11.76
N THR A 93 -1.24 -8.64 11.65
CA THR A 93 -0.91 -9.45 10.46
C THR A 93 -1.86 -9.17 9.32
N THR A 94 -1.32 -9.11 8.10
CA THR A 94 -2.11 -8.91 6.88
C THR A 94 -1.75 -9.94 5.81
N PRO A 95 -2.11 -11.22 5.99
CA PRO A 95 -1.59 -12.31 5.18
C PRO A 95 -1.95 -12.19 3.69
N VAL A 96 -3.16 -11.70 3.39
CA VAL A 96 -3.61 -11.50 2.00
C VAL A 96 -2.74 -10.49 1.24
N LEU A 97 -2.30 -9.42 1.90
CA LEU A 97 -1.45 -8.42 1.22
C LEU A 97 0.00 -8.86 1.13
N ASP A 98 0.46 -9.65 2.10
CA ASP A 98 1.81 -10.21 2.06
C ASP A 98 1.94 -11.21 0.90
N GLU A 99 0.87 -11.96 0.57
CA GLU A 99 0.78 -12.81 -0.62
C GLU A 99 0.70 -11.99 -1.92
N LEU A 100 -0.05 -10.89 -1.91
CA LEU A 100 -0.19 -10.01 -3.08
C LEU A 100 1.00 -9.06 -3.29
N PHE A 101 1.96 -9.02 -2.37
CA PHE A 101 3.03 -8.02 -2.31
C PHE A 101 3.79 -7.85 -3.62
N ASP A 102 4.15 -8.98 -4.27
CA ASP A 102 4.94 -8.98 -5.51
C ASP A 102 4.16 -8.41 -6.71
N ILE A 103 2.84 -8.24 -6.58
CA ILE A 103 1.92 -7.80 -7.63
C ILE A 103 1.30 -6.44 -7.31
N LEU A 104 1.33 -6.00 -6.04
CA LEU A 104 0.72 -4.75 -5.58
C LEU A 104 1.19 -3.53 -6.40
N TRP A 105 2.41 -3.55 -6.95
CA TRP A 105 2.94 -2.49 -7.82
C TRP A 105 2.11 -2.26 -9.09
N LEU A 106 1.35 -3.26 -9.59
CA LEU A 106 0.44 -3.08 -10.73
C LEU A 106 -0.80 -2.26 -10.37
N VAL A 107 -1.15 -2.26 -9.08
CA VAL A 107 -2.47 -1.86 -8.57
C VAL A 107 -2.35 -0.58 -7.74
N ALA A 108 -1.18 -0.36 -7.13
CA ALA A 108 -0.87 0.74 -6.26
C ALA A 108 0.55 1.29 -6.52
N LYS A 109 0.78 2.51 -6.05
CA LYS A 109 2.11 3.13 -6.09
C LYS A 109 2.94 2.56 -4.94
N GLU A 110 4.05 1.92 -5.26
CA GLU A 110 5.07 1.48 -4.30
C GLU A 110 5.79 2.72 -3.75
N SER A 111 5.31 3.22 -2.62
CA SER A 111 5.87 4.38 -1.95
C SER A 111 5.28 4.45 -0.54
N SER A 112 6.14 4.33 0.46
CA SER A 112 5.77 4.46 1.87
C SER A 112 5.37 5.88 2.23
N SER A 113 5.95 6.88 1.55
CA SER A 113 5.60 8.30 1.69
C SER A 113 4.29 8.69 0.98
N ASN A 114 3.65 7.77 0.24
CA ASN A 114 2.36 8.01 -0.41
C ASN A 114 1.18 7.90 0.57
N ILE A 115 1.27 8.64 1.68
CA ILE A 115 0.26 8.76 2.72
C ILE A 115 -0.02 10.25 2.91
N ASP A 116 -1.22 10.67 2.51
CA ASP A 116 -1.73 12.00 2.83
C ASP A 116 -2.11 12.13 4.31
N ALA A 117 -1.75 13.26 4.89
CA ALA A 117 -2.16 13.68 6.22
C ALA A 117 -3.70 13.79 6.34
N LEU A 118 -4.22 13.69 7.57
CA LEU A 118 -5.66 13.66 7.86
C LEU A 118 -6.43 14.84 7.29
N HIS A 119 -5.95 16.08 7.49
CA HIS A 119 -6.59 17.27 6.91
C HIS A 119 -6.68 17.19 5.37
N ARG A 120 -5.66 16.59 4.72
CA ARG A 120 -5.62 16.44 3.26
C ARG A 120 -6.60 15.36 2.78
N GLN A 121 -6.91 14.36 3.59
CA GLN A 121 -7.99 13.41 3.30
C GLN A 121 -9.34 14.13 3.21
N ILE A 122 -9.60 15.02 4.16
CA ILE A 122 -10.84 15.82 4.20
C ILE A 122 -10.90 16.76 2.99
N ILE A 123 -9.79 17.42 2.62
CA ILE A 123 -9.72 18.25 1.40
C ILE A 123 -10.02 17.43 0.14
N LYS A 124 -9.62 16.16 0.09
CA LYS A 124 -9.96 15.24 -1.00
C LYS A 124 -11.42 14.76 -0.96
N GLY A 125 -12.22 15.23 -0.02
CA GLY A 125 -13.62 14.84 0.17
C GLY A 125 -13.78 13.42 0.71
N ARG A 126 -12.77 12.91 1.43
CA ARG A 126 -12.84 11.61 2.08
C ARG A 126 -13.28 11.76 3.52
N ASP A 127 -14.21 10.89 3.91
CA ASP A 127 -14.67 10.67 5.27
C ASP A 127 -13.77 9.62 5.95
N ILE A 128 -13.42 9.85 7.20
CA ILE A 128 -12.49 8.98 7.95
C ILE A 128 -13.33 8.00 8.76
N VAL A 129 -13.17 6.71 8.47
CA VAL A 129 -13.92 5.64 9.12
C VAL A 129 -12.96 4.80 9.97
N PRO A 130 -13.09 4.80 11.31
CA PRO A 130 -12.30 3.94 12.17
C PRO A 130 -12.66 2.46 11.92
N THR A 131 -11.66 1.57 11.91
CA THR A 131 -11.84 0.12 11.73
C THR A 131 -10.86 -0.68 12.58
N GLU A 132 -11.31 -1.72 13.27
CA GLU A 132 -10.39 -2.56 14.05
C GLU A 132 -9.57 -3.53 13.18
N ASP A 133 -10.01 -3.78 11.94
CA ASP A 133 -9.36 -4.75 11.06
C ASP A 133 -8.05 -4.19 10.45
N PRO A 134 -6.88 -4.82 10.69
CA PRO A 134 -5.61 -4.34 10.14
C PRO A 134 -5.55 -4.42 8.61
N LYS A 135 -6.33 -5.33 8.02
CA LYS A 135 -6.47 -5.50 6.58
C LYS A 135 -6.91 -4.17 5.92
N LEU A 136 -7.82 -3.43 6.56
CA LEU A 136 -8.44 -2.21 6.02
C LEU A 136 -7.65 -0.93 6.31
N HIS A 137 -6.63 -0.95 7.16
CA HIS A 137 -5.86 0.24 7.49
C HIS A 137 -5.23 0.91 6.25
N LEU A 138 -5.51 2.20 6.04
CA LEU A 138 -5.09 2.99 4.86
C LEU A 138 -5.66 2.53 3.52
N ILE A 139 -6.76 1.76 3.54
CA ILE A 139 -7.53 1.45 2.34
C ILE A 139 -8.63 2.48 2.18
N TRP A 140 -8.80 3.00 0.96
CA TRP A 140 -9.88 3.92 0.65
C TRP A 140 -10.79 3.39 -0.47
N GLN A 141 -12.06 3.72 -0.36
CA GLN A 141 -13.10 3.40 -1.33
C GLN A 141 -13.98 4.64 -1.53
N GLU A 142 -14.10 5.10 -2.77
CA GLU A 142 -14.94 6.26 -3.13
C GLU A 142 -14.62 7.49 -2.27
N LYS A 143 -15.51 7.84 -1.34
CA LYS A 143 -15.42 8.98 -0.42
C LYS A 143 -15.07 8.57 1.01
N ARG A 144 -14.60 7.35 1.25
CA ARG A 144 -14.26 6.87 2.60
C ARG A 144 -12.83 6.35 2.64
N ILE A 145 -12.14 6.61 3.73
CA ILE A 145 -10.85 6.00 4.05
C ILE A 145 -10.97 5.27 5.38
N PHE A 146 -10.55 4.02 5.39
CA PHE A 146 -10.54 3.18 6.57
C PHE A 146 -9.20 3.34 7.29
N ILE A 147 -9.25 3.71 8.56
CA ILE A 147 -8.05 3.90 9.38
C ILE A 147 -8.23 3.15 10.69
N LYS A 148 -7.31 2.24 10.97
CA LYS A 148 -7.31 1.51 12.23
C LYS A 148 -6.78 2.36 13.39
N PRO A 149 -7.51 2.52 14.52
CA PRO A 149 -7.04 3.25 15.70
C PRO A 149 -5.79 2.59 16.29
N ILE A 150 -4.97 3.35 17.02
CA ILE A 150 -3.73 2.82 17.60
C ILE A 150 -4.06 1.98 18.84
N PRO A 151 -3.68 0.68 18.86
CA PRO A 151 -3.81 -0.12 20.07
C PRO A 151 -2.93 0.43 21.19
N LEU A 152 -3.47 0.51 22.41
CA LEU A 152 -2.76 1.05 23.58
C LEU A 152 -1.48 0.28 23.92
N CYS A 153 -1.41 -1.01 23.58
CA CYS A 153 -0.21 -1.82 23.75
C CYS A 153 0.98 -1.30 22.94
N LEU A 154 0.76 -0.71 21.75
CA LEU A 154 1.84 -0.15 20.93
C LEU A 154 2.37 1.19 21.48
N LEU A 155 1.61 1.84 22.37
CA LEU A 155 1.98 3.09 23.00
C LEU A 155 2.79 2.91 24.29
N ASN A 156 2.90 1.67 24.78
CA ASN A 156 3.56 1.31 26.03
C ASN A 156 5.00 0.86 25.79
N HIS A 157 5.98 1.44 26.48
CA HIS A 157 7.39 1.07 26.31
C HIS A 157 7.73 -0.34 26.81
N ASP A 158 7.17 -0.75 27.95
CA ASP A 158 7.45 -2.06 28.55
C ASP A 158 6.98 -3.17 27.62
N PHE A 159 5.84 -2.99 26.97
CA PHE A 159 5.33 -3.93 25.97
C PHE A 159 6.35 -4.13 24.83
N TRP A 160 6.93 -3.05 24.31
CA TRP A 160 7.95 -3.16 23.26
C TRP A 160 9.20 -3.90 23.73
N SER A 161 9.66 -3.61 24.95
CA SER A 161 10.85 -4.27 25.51
C SER A 161 10.64 -5.77 25.74
N ILE A 162 9.47 -6.17 26.22
CA ILE A 162 9.19 -7.57 26.55
C ILE A 162 8.86 -8.36 25.27
N VAL A 163 8.02 -7.82 24.38
CA VAL A 163 7.52 -8.60 23.25
C VAL A 163 8.45 -8.55 22.03
N PHE A 164 9.08 -7.40 21.78
CA PHE A 164 9.90 -7.21 20.58
C PHE A 164 11.41 -7.28 20.82
N CYS A 165 11.88 -7.14 22.06
CA CYS A 165 13.32 -7.18 22.38
C CYS A 165 13.78 -8.49 23.05
N THR A 166 12.88 -9.47 23.27
CA THR A 166 13.27 -10.77 23.84
C THR A 166 14.18 -11.52 22.86
N ASN A 167 15.49 -11.39 23.14
CA ASN A 167 16.56 -11.94 22.33
C ASN A 167 16.45 -13.47 22.20
N SER A 168 16.69 -13.94 20.98
CA SER A 168 17.03 -15.30 20.56
C SER A 168 18.23 -15.95 21.27
N ASN A 169 18.75 -15.35 22.34
CA ASN A 169 19.93 -15.84 23.07
C ASN A 169 19.63 -17.06 23.96
N THR A 170 18.36 -17.36 24.27
CA THR A 170 17.98 -18.59 25.00
C THR A 170 17.86 -19.82 24.11
N ALA A 171 17.61 -19.66 22.80
CA ALA A 171 17.58 -20.78 21.85
C ALA A 171 19.00 -21.28 21.48
N SER A 172 20.01 -20.41 21.55
CA SER A 172 21.41 -20.76 21.21
C SER A 172 22.19 -21.47 22.31
N ARG A 173 21.67 -21.60 23.54
CA ARG A 173 22.40 -22.27 24.65
C ARG A 173 22.09 -23.75 24.82
N ILE A 174 21.16 -24.32 24.05
CA ILE A 174 20.83 -25.77 24.13
C ILE A 174 21.56 -26.58 23.04
N THR A 175 22.07 -25.96 21.97
CA THR A 175 22.81 -26.64 20.89
C THR A 175 24.31 -26.37 20.96
N SER A 176 24.92 -26.63 22.11
CA SER A 176 26.38 -26.77 22.21
C SER A 176 26.74 -28.05 22.95
N THR A 177 26.28 -29.20 22.45
CA THR A 177 26.92 -30.50 22.68
C THR A 177 26.60 -31.43 21.50
N SER A 178 27.66 -31.92 20.86
CA SER A 178 27.74 -32.96 19.82
C SER A 178 27.22 -32.65 18.41
N GLY A 179 28.14 -32.68 17.43
CA GLY A 179 27.89 -32.36 16.03
C GLY A 179 27.49 -33.54 15.15
N SER A 180 27.08 -33.20 13.92
CA SER A 180 27.36 -33.87 12.64
C SER A 180 26.42 -33.29 11.58
N GLN A 181 26.94 -33.17 10.36
CA GLN A 181 26.32 -32.57 9.18
C GLN A 181 25.12 -33.40 8.70
N SER A 182 24.09 -32.74 8.12
CA SER A 182 23.39 -33.19 6.89
C SER A 182 22.25 -32.23 6.50
N ALA A 183 22.02 -32.15 5.20
CA ALA A 183 21.18 -31.19 4.50
C ALA A 183 19.69 -31.58 4.43
N GLY A 184 18.85 -30.55 4.36
CA GLY A 184 17.59 -30.56 3.61
C GLY A 184 16.35 -31.04 4.37
N GLU A 185 15.47 -30.10 4.76
CA GLU A 185 14.02 -30.30 4.63
C GLU A 185 13.27 -28.96 4.71
N ARG A 186 12.44 -28.71 3.69
CA ARG A 186 11.45 -27.64 3.64
C ARG A 186 10.11 -28.23 4.09
N SER A 187 9.54 -27.69 5.16
CA SER A 187 8.14 -27.86 5.58
C SER A 187 7.81 -26.74 6.58
N SER A 188 7.11 -25.66 6.18
CA SER A 188 5.65 -25.51 6.10
C SER A 188 4.91 -25.36 7.44
N ALA A 189 4.95 -24.14 8.04
CA ALA A 189 3.88 -23.45 8.80
C ALA A 189 4.47 -22.17 9.47
N PRO A 190 3.70 -21.08 9.66
CA PRO A 190 4.26 -19.78 10.00
C PRO A 190 4.48 -19.68 11.52
N VAL A 191 5.66 -20.07 11.99
CA VAL A 191 6.18 -19.54 13.24
C VAL A 191 6.67 -18.12 12.92
N SER A 192 5.73 -17.19 12.93
CA SER A 192 5.96 -15.75 12.80
C SER A 192 6.92 -15.29 13.89
N ALA A 193 8.19 -15.14 13.55
CA ALA A 193 9.22 -14.69 14.47
C ALA A 193 8.85 -13.32 15.08
N PRO A 194 9.24 -13.03 16.34
CA PRO A 194 9.00 -11.74 17.00
C PRO A 194 9.51 -10.53 16.19
N SER A 195 10.51 -10.75 15.32
CA SER A 195 11.00 -9.76 14.36
C SER A 195 9.96 -9.32 13.32
N SER A 196 9.04 -10.22 12.92
CA SER A 196 7.99 -9.93 11.95
C SER A 196 6.92 -9.00 12.54
N TYR A 197 6.51 -9.24 13.79
CA TYR A 197 5.53 -8.40 14.47
C TYR A 197 6.09 -7.01 14.80
N ARG A 198 7.36 -6.94 15.18
CA ARG A 198 8.08 -5.66 15.37
C ARG A 198 8.05 -4.84 14.08
N ALA A 199 8.38 -5.44 12.94
CA ALA A 199 8.37 -4.76 11.64
C ALA A 199 6.96 -4.29 11.24
N ALA A 200 5.91 -5.06 11.57
CA ALA A 200 4.53 -4.67 11.33
C ALA A 200 4.08 -3.50 12.24
N ALA A 201 4.40 -3.57 13.53
CA ALA A 201 4.10 -2.50 14.49
C ALA A 201 4.83 -1.19 14.14
N SER A 202 6.12 -1.27 13.80
CA SER A 202 6.91 -0.12 13.36
C SER A 202 6.36 0.50 12.07
N GLY A 203 5.96 -0.34 11.11
CA GLY A 203 5.32 0.10 9.87
C GLY A 203 3.98 0.81 10.10
N PHE A 204 3.18 0.27 11.02
CA PHE A 204 1.92 0.87 11.42
C PHE A 204 2.13 2.24 12.07
N LEU A 205 3.06 2.37 13.02
CA LEU A 205 3.35 3.66 13.66
C LEU A 205 3.98 4.67 12.69
N ARG A 206 4.80 4.22 11.74
CA ARG A 206 5.29 5.06 10.64
C ARG A 206 4.16 5.63 9.80
N SER A 207 3.12 4.84 9.55
CA SER A 207 1.93 5.29 8.83
C SER A 207 1.26 6.46 9.56
N TYR A 208 1.17 6.38 10.89
CA TYR A 208 0.66 7.45 11.76
C TYR A 208 1.54 8.69 11.79
N ALA A 209 2.87 8.53 11.70
CA ALA A 209 3.82 9.63 11.57
C ALA A 209 3.59 10.49 10.30
N LEU A 210 3.06 9.86 9.25
CA LEU A 210 2.73 10.49 7.98
C LEU A 210 1.27 10.98 7.94
N LEU A 211 0.35 10.33 8.64
CA LEU A 211 -1.04 10.78 8.81
C LEU A 211 -1.15 12.07 9.64
N ILE A 212 -0.35 12.18 10.70
CA ILE A 212 -0.44 13.26 11.70
C ILE A 212 0.83 14.11 11.64
N GLN A 213 0.84 15.09 10.75
CA GLN A 213 1.99 15.96 10.54
C GLN A 213 1.83 17.29 11.27
N HIS A 214 0.61 17.82 11.33
CA HIS A 214 0.32 19.12 11.92
C HIS A 214 -0.56 19.01 13.17
N ARG A 215 -0.60 20.11 13.94
CA ARG A 215 -1.46 20.22 15.12
C ARG A 215 -2.96 20.13 14.79
N SER A 216 -3.36 20.55 13.58
CA SER A 216 -4.72 20.36 13.07
C SER A 216 -5.05 18.88 12.89
N ASP A 217 -4.13 18.10 12.31
CA ASP A 217 -4.30 16.66 12.14
C ASP A 217 -4.43 15.94 13.48
N PHE A 218 -3.66 16.38 14.48
CA PHE A 218 -3.75 15.81 15.82
C PHE A 218 -5.12 16.04 16.46
N ARG A 219 -5.74 17.20 16.24
CA ARG A 219 -7.10 17.47 16.71
C ARG A 219 -8.11 16.58 15.99
N LEU A 220 -7.97 16.43 14.68
CA LEU A 220 -8.81 15.52 13.89
C LEU A 220 -8.65 14.06 14.36
N ALA A 221 -7.43 13.61 14.62
CA ALA A 221 -7.17 12.26 15.10
C ALA A 221 -7.89 11.96 16.43
N LYS A 222 -7.99 12.96 17.32
CA LYS A 222 -8.79 12.85 18.56
C LYS A 222 -10.29 12.85 18.28
N GLU A 223 -10.76 13.71 17.39
CA GLU A 223 -12.17 13.78 16.99
C GLU A 223 -12.68 12.47 16.39
N TYR A 224 -11.83 11.77 15.63
CA TYR A 224 -12.14 10.45 15.07
C TYR A 224 -11.74 9.28 15.99
N HIS A 225 -11.37 9.54 17.24
CA HIS A 225 -10.95 8.53 18.23
C HIS A 225 -9.84 7.57 17.76
N LEU A 226 -8.93 8.03 16.89
CA LEU A 226 -7.81 7.23 16.41
C LEU A 226 -6.66 7.12 17.43
N ILE A 227 -6.60 8.09 18.35
CA ILE A 227 -5.60 8.23 19.39
C ILE A 227 -6.31 8.50 20.73
N PRO A 228 -5.77 8.03 21.85
CA PRO A 228 -6.29 8.33 23.18
C PRO A 228 -6.41 9.85 23.47
N GLU A 229 -7.45 10.23 24.21
CA GLU A 229 -7.78 11.64 24.46
C GLU A 229 -6.81 12.35 25.43
N ASP A 230 -6.16 11.59 26.29
CA ASP A 230 -5.21 12.02 27.34
C ASP A 230 -3.84 12.46 26.78
N VAL A 231 -3.54 12.16 25.52
CA VAL A 231 -2.25 12.46 24.90
C VAL A 231 -2.11 13.94 24.56
N ASN A 232 -0.96 14.54 24.89
CA ASN A 232 -0.60 15.91 24.49
C ASN A 232 0.21 15.95 23.18
N TRP A 233 0.06 17.02 22.39
CA TRP A 233 0.81 17.20 21.13
C TRP A 233 2.33 17.10 21.30
N ALA A 234 2.88 17.71 22.36
CA ALA A 234 4.33 17.67 22.62
C ALA A 234 4.83 16.25 22.94
N LYS A 235 4.04 15.45 23.67
CA LYS A 235 4.36 14.05 23.94
C LYS A 235 4.28 13.23 22.64
N TRP A 236 3.22 13.42 21.86
CA TRP A 236 3.04 12.78 20.55
C TRP A 236 4.23 13.02 19.61
N CYS A 237 4.70 14.27 19.48
CA CYS A 237 5.84 14.59 18.62
C CYS A 237 7.12 13.87 19.03
N LYS A 238 7.37 13.72 20.34
CA LYS A 238 8.56 12.99 20.84
C LYS A 238 8.45 11.50 20.58
N PHE A 239 7.29 10.92 20.87
CA PHE A 239 6.99 9.52 20.62
C PHE A 239 7.18 9.14 19.15
N ILE A 240 6.56 9.91 18.24
CA ILE A 240 6.50 9.56 16.82
C ILE A 240 7.81 9.85 16.06
N ALA A 241 8.70 10.67 16.63
CA ALA A 241 9.96 11.02 16.00
C ALA A 241 10.83 9.80 15.67
N GLY A 242 10.81 8.76 16.52
CA GLY A 242 11.56 7.52 16.28
C GLY A 242 11.09 6.71 15.08
N PHE A 243 9.86 6.93 14.60
CA PHE A 243 9.24 6.13 13.53
C PHE A 243 9.23 6.82 12.15
N ARG A 244 9.46 8.15 12.11
CA ARG A 244 9.33 8.93 10.87
C ARG A 244 10.39 8.57 9.83
N ASP A 245 11.63 8.32 10.26
CA ASP A 245 12.78 8.11 9.38
C ASP A 245 13.12 6.62 9.17
N LEU A 246 12.19 5.72 9.48
CA LEU A 246 12.41 4.27 9.34
C LEU A 246 12.47 3.82 7.87
N PRO A 247 13.53 3.10 7.46
CA PRO A 247 13.67 2.61 6.10
C PRO A 247 12.68 1.49 5.79
N ASP A 248 12.28 1.36 4.52
CA ASP A 248 11.29 0.36 4.07
C ASP A 248 11.71 -1.10 4.32
N LYS A 249 13.01 -1.36 4.54
CA LYS A 249 13.55 -2.70 4.82
C LYS A 249 13.26 -3.22 6.22
N GLU A 250 13.04 -2.32 7.18
CA GLU A 250 12.78 -2.66 8.59
C GLU A 250 11.29 -2.81 8.90
N VAL A 251 10.46 -2.61 7.87
CA VAL A 251 9.03 -2.49 7.97
C VAL A 251 8.37 -3.66 7.24
N ALA A 252 7.22 -4.13 7.75
CA ALA A 252 6.50 -5.22 7.09
C ALA A 252 6.07 -4.83 5.66
N LYS A 253 6.05 -5.82 4.77
CA LYS A 253 5.71 -5.72 3.34
C LYS A 253 4.49 -4.84 3.06
N ARG A 254 3.42 -4.98 3.86
CA ARG A 254 2.22 -4.13 3.76
C ARG A 254 2.54 -2.64 3.77
N TYR A 255 3.36 -2.18 4.71
CA TYR A 255 3.60 -0.76 4.96
C TYR A 255 4.70 -0.16 4.07
N SER A 256 5.34 -0.95 3.21
CA SER A 256 6.11 -0.43 2.07
C SER A 256 5.20 0.32 1.08
N TYR A 257 3.93 -0.06 1.03
CA TYR A 257 2.89 0.67 0.32
C TYR A 257 2.16 1.62 1.29
N GLY A 258 1.91 2.85 0.84
CA GLY A 258 1.07 3.80 1.57
C GLY A 258 -0.42 3.49 1.42
N GLN A 259 -1.17 4.40 0.81
CA GLN A 259 -2.60 4.21 0.62
C GLN A 259 -2.95 3.26 -0.53
N LEU A 260 -3.89 2.36 -0.29
CA LEU A 260 -4.40 1.41 -1.27
C LEU A 260 -5.85 1.72 -1.63
N ARG A 261 -6.23 1.52 -2.90
CA ARG A 261 -7.61 1.70 -3.36
C ARG A 261 -8.32 0.35 -3.36
N LEU A 262 -9.41 0.23 -2.60
CA LEU A 262 -10.13 -1.04 -2.45
C LEU A 262 -10.62 -1.59 -3.79
N THR A 263 -11.12 -0.74 -4.69
CA THR A 263 -11.62 -1.19 -5.99
C THR A 263 -10.55 -1.91 -6.79
N ARG A 264 -9.30 -1.44 -6.73
CA ARG A 264 -8.19 -2.07 -7.46
C ARG A 264 -7.71 -3.34 -6.75
N LEU A 265 -7.74 -3.33 -5.42
CA LEU A 265 -7.41 -4.50 -4.62
C LEU A 265 -8.41 -5.65 -4.83
N ASN A 266 -9.71 -5.36 -4.95
CA ASN A 266 -10.73 -6.33 -5.32
C ASN A 266 -10.42 -6.98 -6.68
N TRP A 267 -9.98 -6.20 -7.66
CA TRP A 267 -9.51 -6.74 -8.95
C TRP A 267 -8.27 -7.63 -8.80
N ALA A 268 -7.32 -7.25 -7.96
CA ALA A 268 -6.14 -8.05 -7.69
C ALA A 268 -6.52 -9.41 -7.06
N THR A 269 -7.33 -9.39 -6.00
CA THR A 269 -7.82 -10.61 -5.35
C THR A 269 -8.58 -11.49 -6.35
N ARG A 270 -9.44 -10.90 -7.20
CA ARG A 270 -10.20 -11.61 -8.23
C ARG A 270 -9.35 -12.32 -9.27
N ILE A 271 -8.23 -11.73 -9.66
CA ILE A 271 -7.35 -12.29 -10.70
C ILE A 271 -6.44 -13.36 -10.10
N PHE A 272 -5.90 -13.11 -8.91
CA PHE A 272 -4.83 -13.93 -8.33
C PHE A 272 -5.30 -14.95 -7.29
N CYS A 273 -6.53 -14.84 -6.79
CA CYS A 273 -7.13 -15.73 -5.77
C CYS A 273 -6.14 -16.12 -4.65
N PRO A 274 -5.67 -15.17 -3.81
CA PRO A 274 -4.75 -15.48 -2.73
C PRO A 274 -5.34 -16.54 -1.78
N LYS A 275 -4.50 -17.43 -1.25
CA LYS A 275 -4.94 -18.58 -0.44
C LYS A 275 -5.48 -18.16 0.92
N SER A 276 -4.97 -17.04 1.45
CA SER A 276 -5.40 -16.49 2.73
C SER A 276 -6.67 -15.63 2.64
N ALA A 277 -7.20 -15.36 1.44
CA ALA A 277 -8.44 -14.59 1.33
C ALA A 277 -9.67 -15.48 1.57
N VAL A 278 -10.64 -14.96 2.32
CA VAL A 278 -11.92 -15.63 2.58
C VAL A 278 -12.71 -15.86 1.29
N THR A 279 -12.57 -14.95 0.32
CA THR A 279 -13.23 -15.03 -0.98
C THR A 279 -12.26 -14.62 -2.07
N CYS A 280 -12.24 -15.35 -3.19
CA CYS A 280 -11.40 -14.94 -4.32
C CYS A 280 -11.93 -13.62 -4.97
N TRP A 281 -13.21 -13.29 -4.84
CA TRP A 281 -13.81 -12.20 -5.60
C TRP A 281 -13.57 -10.80 -5.03
N PHE A 282 -13.50 -10.68 -3.71
CA PHE A 282 -13.43 -9.40 -3.02
C PHE A 282 -12.40 -9.47 -1.91
N TYR A 283 -11.63 -8.40 -1.79
CA TYR A 283 -10.72 -8.23 -0.67
C TYR A 283 -11.50 -7.90 0.61
N GLU A 284 -12.48 -7.01 0.49
CA GLU A 284 -13.48 -6.72 1.50
C GLU A 284 -14.85 -6.66 0.83
N GLU A 285 -15.87 -7.24 1.44
CA GLU A 285 -17.24 -7.17 0.95
C GLU A 285 -17.76 -5.73 1.10
N PRO A 286 -17.98 -4.99 -0.01
CA PRO A 286 -18.26 -3.56 0.09
C PRO A 286 -19.70 -3.25 0.48
N TYR A 287 -20.63 -4.20 0.29
CA TYR A 287 -22.04 -4.03 0.58
C TYR A 287 -22.67 -5.36 1.01
N TRP A 288 -23.42 -5.32 2.11
CA TRP A 288 -24.33 -6.41 2.51
C TRP A 288 -25.60 -6.49 1.64
N SER A 289 -25.81 -5.51 0.74
CA SER A 289 -27.00 -5.40 -0.10
C SER A 289 -26.65 -5.48 -1.59
N THR A 290 -27.49 -6.15 -2.38
CA THR A 290 -27.35 -6.29 -3.84
C THR A 290 -27.71 -5.01 -4.61
N LEU A 291 -28.47 -4.11 -3.99
CA LEU A 291 -29.05 -2.93 -4.65
C LEU A 291 -28.03 -1.96 -5.29
N PRO A 292 -26.88 -1.65 -4.66
CA PRO A 292 -25.88 -0.76 -5.24
C PRO A 292 -25.28 -1.33 -6.53
N TYR A 293 -25.03 -2.64 -6.58
CA TYR A 293 -24.49 -3.30 -7.77
C TYR A 293 -25.45 -3.24 -8.95
N ILE A 294 -26.75 -3.45 -8.71
CA ILE A 294 -27.78 -3.35 -9.75
C ILE A 294 -27.87 -1.91 -10.25
N ARG A 295 -27.79 -0.92 -9.36
CA ARG A 295 -27.83 0.50 -9.73
C ARG A 295 -26.67 0.87 -10.64
N ASP A 296 -25.45 0.45 -10.30
CA ASP A 296 -24.26 0.75 -11.08
C ASP A 296 -24.24 -0.02 -12.42
N ALA A 297 -24.80 -1.24 -12.44
CA ALA A 297 -24.91 -2.05 -13.65
C ALA A 297 -26.09 -1.66 -14.57
N ALA A 298 -27.11 -0.96 -14.05
CA ALA A 298 -28.32 -0.65 -14.80
C ALA A 298 -28.05 0.19 -16.05
N VAL A 299 -27.21 1.22 -15.93
CA VAL A 299 -26.86 2.11 -17.05
C VAL A 299 -26.15 1.36 -18.19
N PRO A 300 -25.03 0.63 -17.95
CA PRO A 300 -24.37 -0.11 -19.01
C PRO A 300 -25.25 -1.24 -19.57
N LEU A 301 -26.04 -1.93 -18.74
CA LEU A 301 -26.98 -2.95 -19.22
C LEU A 301 -28.07 -2.35 -20.12
N ALA A 302 -28.62 -1.20 -19.75
CA ALA A 302 -29.60 -0.49 -20.58
C ALA A 302 -28.99 -0.05 -21.92
N PHE A 303 -27.73 0.40 -21.92
CA PHE A 303 -27.02 0.77 -23.15
C PHE A 303 -26.78 -0.44 -24.06
N ILE A 304 -26.35 -1.57 -23.51
CA ILE A 304 -26.17 -2.83 -24.26
C ILE A 304 -27.51 -3.30 -24.81
N PHE A 305 -28.55 -3.30 -23.99
CA PHE A 305 -29.91 -3.67 -24.39
C PHE A 305 -30.39 -2.80 -25.56
N ALA A 306 -30.31 -1.47 -25.44
CA ALA A 306 -30.70 -0.55 -26.50
C ALA A 306 -29.90 -0.76 -27.80
N SER A 307 -28.59 -1.00 -27.68
CA SER A 307 -27.71 -1.28 -28.82
C SER A 307 -28.12 -2.57 -29.54
N VAL A 308 -28.35 -3.65 -28.80
CA VAL A 308 -28.78 -4.95 -29.34
C VAL A 308 -30.18 -4.83 -29.96
N SER A 309 -31.11 -4.14 -29.32
CA SER A 309 -32.45 -3.90 -29.88
C SER A 309 -32.41 -3.13 -31.20
N LEU A 310 -31.54 -2.12 -31.31
CA LEU A 310 -31.36 -1.35 -32.55
C LEU A 310 -30.78 -2.22 -33.68
N ILE A 311 -29.78 -3.05 -33.37
CA ILE A 311 -29.20 -4.01 -34.32
C ILE A 311 -30.26 -5.00 -34.80
N LEU A 312 -31.00 -5.62 -33.88
CA LEU A 312 -32.05 -6.59 -34.23
C LEU A 312 -33.17 -5.94 -35.05
N SER A 313 -33.58 -4.71 -34.73
CA SER A 313 -34.58 -3.96 -35.51
C SER A 313 -34.08 -3.68 -36.93
N SER A 314 -32.81 -3.27 -37.07
CA SER A 314 -32.20 -3.04 -38.39
C SER A 314 -32.13 -4.33 -39.24
N MET A 315 -31.86 -5.47 -38.59
CA MET A 315 -31.82 -6.78 -39.24
C MET A 315 -33.21 -7.19 -39.73
N GLN A 316 -34.25 -6.98 -38.92
CA GLN A 316 -35.64 -7.26 -39.33
C GLN A 316 -36.05 -6.42 -40.54
N VAL A 317 -35.69 -5.13 -40.56
CA VAL A 317 -35.97 -4.26 -41.71
C VAL A 317 -35.25 -4.76 -42.96
N MET A 318 -33.99 -5.18 -42.84
CA MET A 318 -33.22 -5.69 -43.97
C MET A 318 -33.78 -7.02 -44.53
N LEU A 319 -34.26 -7.91 -43.66
CA LEU A 319 -34.86 -9.19 -44.08
C LEU A 319 -36.27 -9.04 -44.66
N ALA A 320 -37.02 -8.01 -44.24
CA ALA A 320 -38.36 -7.74 -44.75
C ALA A 320 -38.37 -7.08 -46.14
N VAL A 321 -37.23 -6.58 -46.63
CA VAL A 321 -37.11 -6.03 -47.99
C VAL A 321 -37.05 -7.18 -49.00
N PRO A 322 -37.97 -7.25 -49.99
CA PRO A 322 -37.90 -8.27 -51.01
C PRO A 322 -36.58 -8.18 -51.78
N THR A 323 -35.84 -9.29 -51.79
CA THR A 323 -34.50 -9.46 -52.41
C THR A 323 -34.43 -8.99 -53.87
N GLN A 324 -35.57 -8.94 -54.56
CA GLN A 324 -35.71 -8.51 -55.95
C GLN A 324 -35.40 -7.01 -56.18
N ARG A 325 -35.47 -6.15 -55.14
CA ARG A 325 -35.06 -4.73 -55.24
C ARG A 325 -33.64 -4.45 -54.75
N LEU A 326 -33.03 -5.35 -53.98
CA LEU A 326 -31.66 -5.18 -53.45
C LEU A 326 -30.57 -5.56 -54.46
N PHE A 327 -30.85 -6.48 -55.39
CA PHE A 327 -29.90 -6.84 -56.47
C PHE A 327 -29.94 -5.90 -57.68
N SER A 328 -30.98 -5.07 -57.84
CA SER A 328 -31.13 -4.24 -59.05
C SER A 328 -30.33 -2.93 -59.02
N LYS A 329 -30.04 -2.33 -57.85
CA LYS A 329 -29.22 -1.11 -57.77
C LYS A 329 -28.35 -1.06 -56.50
N GLY A 330 -27.14 -1.60 -56.61
CA GLY A 330 -25.93 -1.01 -55.99
C GLY A 330 -25.73 -1.07 -54.47
N PHE A 331 -26.58 -1.73 -53.67
CA PHE A 331 -26.41 -1.69 -52.21
C PHE A 331 -25.26 -2.56 -51.67
N PHE A 332 -24.89 -3.65 -52.35
CA PHE A 332 -23.80 -4.53 -51.93
C PHE A 332 -22.39 -3.92 -52.07
N ARG A 333 -22.24 -2.82 -52.82
CA ARG A 333 -20.96 -2.10 -52.97
C ARG A 333 -20.64 -1.17 -51.78
N LEU A 334 -21.62 -0.82 -50.94
CA LEU A 334 -21.41 0.14 -49.85
C LEU A 334 -20.93 -0.53 -48.56
N VAL A 335 -21.32 -1.79 -48.30
CA VAL A 335 -21.00 -2.49 -47.05
C VAL A 335 -19.71 -3.33 -47.14
N LEU A 336 -19.34 -3.80 -48.34
CA LEU A 336 -18.09 -4.55 -48.58
C LEU A 336 -16.95 -3.71 -49.18
N GLY A 337 -17.17 -2.42 -49.45
CA GLY A 337 -16.14 -1.52 -49.99
C GLY A 337 -15.14 -0.99 -48.96
N ALA A 338 -15.33 -1.25 -47.67
CA ALA A 338 -14.44 -0.77 -46.60
C ALA A 338 -13.31 -1.74 -46.24
N VAL A 339 -13.23 -2.92 -46.87
CA VAL A 339 -12.10 -3.85 -46.71
C VAL A 339 -11.78 -4.48 -48.07
N SER A 340 -10.87 -3.86 -48.82
CA SER A 340 -10.11 -4.57 -49.86
C SER A 340 -8.72 -4.87 -49.31
N PRO A 341 -8.29 -6.14 -49.28
CA PRO A 341 -6.89 -6.49 -49.12
C PRO A 341 -6.18 -6.24 -50.46
N ASN A 342 -4.89 -5.90 -50.39
CA ASN A 342 -3.94 -5.73 -51.50
C ASN A 342 -3.85 -4.35 -52.17
N SER A 343 -3.14 -3.43 -51.50
CA SER A 343 -2.10 -2.63 -52.16
C SER A 343 -0.97 -2.34 -51.16
N PHE A 344 -0.07 -3.31 -50.98
CA PHE A 344 1.27 -3.02 -50.49
C PHE A 344 1.98 -2.28 -51.63
N ASP A 345 2.10 -0.96 -51.51
CA ASP A 345 3.01 -0.17 -52.31
C ASP A 345 3.93 0.60 -51.35
N CYS A 346 5.10 0.02 -51.11
CA CYS A 346 6.22 0.68 -50.47
C CYS A 346 6.77 1.74 -51.43
N ASN A 347 6.22 2.97 -51.42
CA ASN A 347 6.89 4.20 -51.88
C ASN A 347 5.95 5.42 -51.74
N ARG A 348 5.66 5.82 -50.50
CA ARG A 348 5.09 7.16 -50.23
C ARG A 348 5.48 7.66 -48.85
N LEU A 349 6.78 7.81 -48.65
CA LEU A 349 7.38 8.67 -47.64
C LEU A 349 8.13 9.76 -48.42
N SER A 350 7.88 11.03 -48.06
CA SER A 350 8.45 12.26 -48.64
C SER A 350 7.82 12.74 -49.96
N ALA A 351 6.77 13.59 -49.89
CA ALA A 351 6.59 14.77 -50.76
C ALA A 351 5.20 15.42 -50.57
N VAL A 352 4.94 16.05 -49.42
CA VAL A 352 4.02 17.21 -49.31
C VAL A 352 4.50 18.11 -48.16
N LEU A 353 5.75 18.57 -48.25
CA LEU A 353 6.18 19.88 -47.75
C LEU A 353 6.12 20.76 -49.00
N GLY A 354 5.22 21.72 -49.12
CA GLY A 354 5.27 22.96 -48.34
C GLY A 354 5.99 23.98 -49.21
N ASP A 355 5.25 24.60 -50.15
CA ASP A 355 5.72 25.65 -51.04
C ASP A 355 6.34 26.81 -50.25
N PHE A 356 7.52 27.24 -50.68
CA PHE A 356 8.13 28.52 -50.31
C PHE A 356 7.94 29.53 -51.45
N PRO A 357 7.59 30.80 -51.17
CA PRO A 357 7.60 31.86 -52.17
C PRO A 357 9.01 32.43 -52.39
N GLN A 358 9.28 32.86 -53.62
CA GLN A 358 10.48 33.58 -54.05
C GLN A 358 10.59 34.97 -53.44
N GLU A 359 11.81 35.39 -53.08
CA GLU A 359 12.28 36.77 -53.28
C GLU A 359 13.82 36.85 -53.36
N GLU A 360 14.27 37.67 -54.32
CA GLU A 360 15.55 38.41 -54.49
C GLU A 360 16.95 37.75 -54.40
N GLU A 361 17.51 37.51 -55.59
CA GLU A 361 18.65 38.24 -56.18
C GLU A 361 19.84 38.73 -55.30
N SER A 362 21.03 38.13 -55.52
CA SER A 362 22.30 38.86 -55.76
C SER A 362 23.55 37.95 -55.67
N ASN A 363 24.06 37.54 -56.84
CA ASN A 363 25.43 37.77 -57.32
C ASN A 363 26.62 37.70 -56.33
N ARG A 364 27.46 36.65 -56.43
CA ARG A 364 28.90 36.72 -56.83
C ARG A 364 29.65 35.39 -56.62
N ARG A 365 30.47 35.05 -57.63
CA ARG A 365 31.88 34.53 -57.61
C ARG A 365 32.29 33.57 -56.47
N SER A 366 33.08 32.53 -56.64
CA SER A 366 33.94 32.00 -57.69
C SER A 366 34.77 30.87 -57.03
N SER A 367 35.27 29.94 -57.84
CA SER A 367 36.51 29.18 -57.64
C SER A 367 36.52 28.01 -56.64
N CYS A 368 36.62 26.81 -57.23
CA CYS A 368 37.65 25.79 -57.02
C CYS A 368 38.48 25.80 -55.73
N GLY A 369 38.62 24.60 -55.15
CA GLY A 369 39.74 24.25 -54.28
C GLY A 369 39.58 22.87 -53.68
N CYS A 370 40.07 21.85 -54.38
CA CYS A 370 40.47 20.59 -53.77
C CYS A 370 41.50 20.88 -52.67
N ASP A 371 41.43 20.21 -51.53
CA ASP A 371 42.64 19.62 -50.97
C ASP A 371 42.37 18.47 -49.99
N ALA A 372 43.26 17.49 -50.10
CA ALA A 372 43.33 16.26 -49.35
C ALA A 372 44.20 16.41 -48.09
N ARG A 373 44.22 15.33 -47.29
CA ARG A 373 45.09 15.05 -46.11
C ARG A 373 44.74 15.81 -44.83
N ALA A 374 44.81 15.21 -43.64
CA ALA A 374 45.44 13.97 -43.19
C ALA A 374 44.63 13.34 -42.05
#